data_AF-A0A6B3E2M4-F1
#
_entry.id   AF-A0A6B3E2M4-F1
#
_cell.length_a   1.000
_cell.length_b   1.000
_cell.length_c   1.000
_cell.angle_alpha   90.00
_cell.angle_beta   90.00
_cell.angle_gamma   90.00
#
_symmetry.space_group_name_H-M   'P 1'
#
loop_
_entity.id
_entity.type
_entity.pdbx_description
1 polymer ?
#
loop_
_entity_poly.entity_id
_entity_poly.type
_entity_poly.pdbx_seq_one_letter_code
_entity_poly.pdbx_strand_id
1 'polypeptide(L)'
;MRTVKATAAAVTAALAAGAASVAAGRLASDAALKAPPGRPLPTDHRLTVHGTADGQITLTRDLASLRRGAYGLAGNGSHAIVGPVLDGAPHLPDTVVRRLDRVTHGDLRPRDKVWLTPNLYVGDPHTALGLRYRDVEIPGELGDLPAWFVPAVRETWVITVHGLGTTRELPLNIMEFLHRRHFPVLDPAYRGDLGAPRSPDGLSHLGQTEWRDLDAAIRYAVRHGAERVVLHGWSTGATMALRAALHSELRDRVSGLILDSPVLDWETTLRALAKARHTPNALLPLAVRAAQGRTGLHADRVTVAADAALLTVPTLIFHGPADEVAPWRFSRRLAEQRPNLIALHTVPDAPHGAMWNADPEGYEEALRRFLTPLM
;
A
#
# COMPACT_ATOMS: atom_id res chain seq x y z
N MET A 1 -57.60 15.76 11.08
CA MET A 1 -56.42 16.63 11.37
C MET A 1 -55.34 15.98 12.25
N ARG A 2 -55.68 15.26 13.34
CA ARG A 2 -54.68 14.60 14.22
C ARG A 2 -53.85 13.50 13.52
N THR A 3 -54.50 12.67 12.71
CA THR A 3 -53.85 11.57 11.95
C THR A 3 -52.87 12.10 10.90
N VAL A 4 -53.25 13.13 10.14
CA VAL A 4 -52.37 13.77 9.15
C VAL A 4 -51.11 14.38 9.78
N LYS A 5 -51.24 15.02 10.96
CA LYS A 5 -50.08 15.55 11.70
C LYS A 5 -49.16 14.45 12.22
N ALA A 6 -49.71 13.33 12.70
CA ALA A 6 -48.93 12.18 13.15
C ALA A 6 -48.17 11.50 11.99
N THR A 7 -48.81 11.33 10.83
CA THR A 7 -48.18 10.79 9.63
C THR A 7 -47.08 11.72 9.11
N ALA A 8 -47.32 13.03 9.06
CA ALA A 8 -46.30 14.00 8.64
C ALA A 8 -45.08 14.02 9.60
N ALA A 9 -45.31 13.93 10.91
CA ALA A 9 -44.23 13.83 11.90
C ALA A 9 -43.44 12.52 11.74
N ALA A 10 -44.11 11.38 11.53
CA ALA A 10 -43.46 10.10 11.30
C ALA A 10 -42.62 10.08 10.01
N VAL A 11 -43.14 10.64 8.92
CA VAL A 11 -42.39 10.78 7.66
C VAL A 11 -41.18 11.70 7.82
N THR A 12 -41.34 12.83 8.52
CA THR A 12 -40.23 13.76 8.79
C THR A 12 -39.15 13.10 9.66
N ALA A 13 -39.54 12.36 10.70
CA ALA A 13 -38.62 11.62 11.55
C ALA A 13 -37.91 10.49 10.78
N ALA A 14 -38.61 9.78 9.89
CA ALA A 14 -38.02 8.76 9.03
C ALA A 14 -37.04 9.36 8.02
N LEU A 15 -37.36 10.51 7.42
CA LEU A 15 -36.48 11.24 6.51
C LEU A 15 -35.24 11.78 7.25
N ALA A 16 -35.42 12.35 8.44
CA ALA A 16 -34.33 12.83 9.27
C ALA A 16 -33.41 11.68 9.73
N ALA A 17 -33.98 10.55 10.15
CA ALA A 17 -33.22 9.34 10.49
C ALA A 17 -32.49 8.76 9.27
N GLY A 18 -33.11 8.79 8.09
CA GLY A 18 -32.50 8.41 6.83
C GLY A 18 -31.32 9.31 6.47
N ALA A 19 -31.50 10.63 6.53
CA ALA A 19 -30.44 11.60 6.27
C ALA A 19 -29.27 11.49 7.26
N ALA A 20 -29.56 11.32 8.56
CA ALA A 20 -28.54 11.09 9.58
C ALA A 20 -27.76 9.78 9.34
N SER A 21 -28.44 8.71 8.93
CA SER A 21 -27.79 7.43 8.59
C SER A 21 -26.88 7.55 7.37
N VAL A 22 -27.30 8.29 6.35
CA VAL A 22 -26.48 8.58 5.16
C VAL A 22 -25.26 9.43 5.54
N ALA A 23 -25.44 10.48 6.35
CA ALA A 23 -24.34 11.31 6.83
C ALA A 23 -23.32 10.50 7.65
N ALA A 24 -23.80 9.67 8.58
CA ALA A 24 -22.96 8.80 9.39
C ALA A 24 -22.19 7.78 8.52
N GLY A 25 -22.86 7.17 7.53
CA GLY A 25 -22.21 6.28 6.56
C GLY A 25 -21.13 6.99 5.74
N ARG A 26 -21.39 8.23 5.30
CA ARG A 26 -20.41 9.04 4.56
C ARG A 26 -19.18 9.39 5.41
N LEU A 27 -19.36 9.81 6.65
CA LEU A 27 -18.27 10.11 7.57
C LEU A 27 -17.41 8.86 7.86
N ALA A 28 -18.05 7.72 8.09
CA ALA A 28 -17.36 6.45 8.31
C ALA A 28 -16.62 5.94 7.05
N SER A 29 -17.22 6.11 5.87
CA SER A 29 -16.59 5.80 4.58
C SER A 29 -15.41 6.71 4.28
N ASP A 30 -15.53 8.02 4.55
CA ASP A 30 -14.46 9.00 4.39
C ASP A 30 -13.25 8.63 5.25
N ALA A 31 -13.47 8.17 6.48
CA ALA A 31 -12.38 7.70 7.33
C ALA A 31 -11.56 6.62 6.63
N ALA A 32 -12.19 5.64 5.98
CA ALA A 32 -11.46 4.57 5.29
C ALA A 32 -10.83 5.02 3.95
N LEU A 33 -11.55 5.80 3.15
CA LEU A 33 -11.20 6.09 1.75
C LEU A 33 -10.36 7.37 1.56
N LYS A 34 -10.35 8.28 2.54
CA LYS A 34 -9.47 9.45 2.54
C LYS A 34 -8.22 9.12 3.35
N ALA A 35 -7.20 8.58 2.67
CA ALA A 35 -5.88 8.41 3.24
C ALA A 35 -4.96 9.50 2.66
N PRO A 36 -4.63 10.56 3.42
CA PRO A 36 -3.67 11.55 2.94
C PRO A 36 -2.32 10.87 2.68
N PRO A 37 -1.64 11.18 1.56
CA PRO A 37 -0.32 10.64 1.25
C PRO A 37 0.70 10.91 2.36
N GLY A 38 1.64 9.97 2.56
CA GLY A 38 2.73 10.11 3.53
C GLY A 38 2.31 10.00 5.00
N ARG A 39 1.09 9.54 5.28
CA ARG A 39 0.67 9.16 6.64
C ARG A 39 0.40 7.65 6.66
N PRO A 40 1.08 6.89 7.54
CA PRO A 40 0.88 5.45 7.61
C PRO A 40 -0.59 5.12 7.86
N LEU A 41 -0.99 3.94 7.44
CA LEU A 41 -2.30 3.42 7.80
C LEU A 41 -2.42 3.38 9.33
N PRO A 42 -3.61 3.65 9.89
CA PRO A 42 -3.81 3.75 11.34
C PRO A 42 -3.89 2.37 12.00
N THR A 43 -3.05 1.44 11.57
CA THR A 43 -3.00 0.06 12.06
C THR A 43 -2.11 -0.07 13.29
N ASP A 44 -1.17 0.86 13.47
CA ASP A 44 -0.19 0.81 14.55
C ASP A 44 -0.35 1.93 15.56
N HIS A 45 -0.01 1.61 16.80
CA HIS A 45 0.03 2.58 17.89
C HIS A 45 1.28 3.46 17.77
N ARG A 46 1.15 4.72 18.24
CA ARG A 46 2.31 5.60 18.38
C ARG A 46 3.21 5.08 19.50
N LEU A 47 4.48 4.91 19.17
CA LEU A 47 5.54 4.59 20.11
C LEU A 47 6.09 5.88 20.74
N THR A 48 6.81 5.72 21.85
CA THR A 48 7.55 6.82 22.49
C THR A 48 9.04 6.51 22.43
N VAL A 49 9.85 7.49 22.05
CA VAL A 49 11.31 7.43 22.21
C VAL A 49 11.65 7.63 23.68
N HIS A 50 12.42 6.72 24.27
CA HIS A 50 12.93 6.85 25.64
C HIS A 50 14.36 7.34 25.68
N GLY A 51 15.13 7.05 24.63
CA GLY A 51 16.51 7.50 24.50
C GLY A 51 17.14 7.02 23.20
N THR A 52 18.26 7.66 22.86
CA THR A 52 19.15 7.26 21.78
C THR A 52 20.55 7.12 22.35
N ALA A 53 21.30 6.16 21.84
CA ALA A 53 22.72 5.95 22.11
C ALA A 53 23.42 5.60 20.79
N ASP A 54 24.74 5.42 20.81
CA ASP A 54 25.50 5.11 19.59
C ASP A 54 24.97 3.83 18.93
N GLY A 55 24.43 3.97 17.72
CA GLY A 55 23.78 2.90 16.96
C GLY A 55 22.52 2.30 17.61
N GLN A 56 21.91 2.94 18.61
CA GLN A 56 20.76 2.40 19.34
C GLN A 56 19.64 3.40 19.57
N ILE A 57 18.41 2.89 19.56
CA ILE A 57 17.22 3.64 19.99
C ILE A 57 16.36 2.79 20.92
N THR A 58 15.96 3.38 22.04
CA THR A 58 15.05 2.78 23.02
C THR A 58 13.64 3.29 22.79
N LEU A 59 12.70 2.39 22.54
CA LEU A 59 11.29 2.67 22.27
C LEU A 59 10.41 2.04 23.35
N THR A 60 9.18 2.56 23.51
CA THR A 60 8.14 1.87 24.29
C THR A 60 7.95 0.46 23.75
N ARG A 61 7.91 -0.53 24.66
CA ARG A 61 7.60 -1.91 24.32
C ARG A 61 6.15 -2.00 23.89
N ASP A 62 5.99 -2.39 22.64
CA ASP A 62 4.73 -2.61 21.94
C ASP A 62 4.95 -3.70 20.87
N LEU A 63 3.88 -4.37 20.42
CA LEU A 63 3.97 -5.36 19.35
C LEU A 63 4.65 -4.81 18.10
N ALA A 64 4.40 -3.55 17.73
CA ALA A 64 5.07 -2.92 16.60
C ALA A 64 6.58 -2.80 16.83
N SER A 65 6.99 -2.33 18.01
CA SER A 65 8.41 -2.13 18.36
C SER A 65 9.22 -3.43 18.46
N LEU A 66 8.55 -4.58 18.61
CA LEU A 66 9.16 -5.91 18.70
C LEU A 66 9.31 -6.59 17.32
N ARG A 67 8.79 -5.98 16.25
CA ARG A 67 8.83 -6.58 14.90
C ARG A 67 10.25 -6.86 14.42
N ARG A 68 10.41 -7.96 13.70
CA ARG A 68 11.68 -8.34 13.07
C ARG A 68 11.99 -7.44 11.87
N GLY A 69 13.26 -7.35 11.52
CA GLY A 69 13.70 -6.65 10.32
C GLY A 69 13.88 -5.14 10.49
N ALA A 70 13.77 -4.41 9.38
CA ALA A 70 14.15 -3.01 9.26
C ALA A 70 12.98 -2.13 8.81
N TYR A 71 12.81 -0.98 9.46
CA TYR A 71 11.68 -0.08 9.25
C TYR A 71 12.14 1.38 9.23
N GLY A 72 11.38 2.22 8.53
CA GLY A 72 11.43 3.65 8.79
C GLY A 72 10.80 3.95 10.14
N LEU A 73 11.37 4.88 10.88
CA LEU A 73 10.84 5.42 12.13
C LEU A 73 10.51 6.88 11.89
N ALA A 74 9.23 7.18 11.73
CA ALA A 74 8.76 8.52 11.41
C ALA A 74 8.12 9.19 12.62
N GLY A 75 8.46 10.46 12.81
CA GLY A 75 7.94 11.32 13.87
C GLY A 75 7.49 12.67 13.32
N ASN A 76 7.27 13.62 14.21
CA ASN A 76 6.92 14.98 13.80
C ASN A 76 8.16 15.72 13.27
N GLY A 77 8.34 15.73 11.95
CA GLY A 77 9.50 16.38 11.31
C GLY A 77 10.81 15.60 11.52
N SER A 78 10.72 14.31 11.85
CA SER A 78 11.89 13.44 11.99
C SER A 78 11.67 12.11 11.27
N HIS A 79 12.77 11.55 10.76
CA HIS A 79 12.80 10.24 10.15
C HIS A 79 14.15 9.57 10.44
N ALA A 80 14.11 8.28 10.79
CA ALA A 80 15.28 7.44 10.93
C ALA A 80 15.04 6.04 10.35
N ILE A 81 16.12 5.31 10.11
CA ILE A 81 16.10 3.90 9.76
C ILE A 81 16.47 3.12 11.01
N VAL A 82 15.60 2.19 11.39
CA VAL A 82 15.83 1.29 12.53
C VAL A 82 15.89 -0.15 12.06
N GLY A 83 16.92 -0.85 12.50
CA GLY A 83 17.13 -2.27 12.23
C GLY A 83 16.43 -3.17 13.27
N PRO A 84 16.91 -4.41 13.47
CA PRO A 84 16.28 -5.38 14.35
C PRO A 84 16.37 -4.99 15.83
N VAL A 85 15.58 -5.69 16.65
CA VAL A 85 15.66 -5.65 18.11
C VAL A 85 17.02 -6.17 18.57
N LEU A 86 17.60 -5.53 19.58
CA LEU A 86 18.87 -5.92 20.20
C LEU A 86 18.60 -6.69 21.51
N ASP A 87 18.47 -8.02 21.42
CA ASP A 87 18.03 -8.87 22.55
C ASP A 87 18.95 -8.80 23.79
N GLY A 88 20.22 -8.42 23.62
CA GLY A 88 21.19 -8.30 24.71
C GLY A 88 21.41 -6.88 25.26
N ALA A 89 20.72 -5.87 24.72
CA ALA A 89 20.89 -4.49 25.18
C ALA A 89 20.16 -4.26 26.52
N PRO A 90 20.78 -3.67 27.55
CA PRO A 90 20.11 -3.38 28.82
C PRO A 90 18.99 -2.36 28.66
N HIS A 91 17.82 -2.66 29.23
CA HIS A 91 16.63 -1.81 29.11
C HIS A 91 15.58 -2.11 30.20
N LEU A 92 14.64 -1.18 30.36
CA LEU A 92 13.52 -1.37 31.28
C LEU A 92 12.49 -2.35 30.71
N PRO A 93 11.72 -3.07 31.55
CA PRO A 93 10.73 -4.06 31.09
C PRO A 93 9.70 -3.51 30.09
N ASP A 94 9.34 -2.24 30.21
CA ASP A 94 8.36 -1.52 29.39
C ASP A 94 8.98 -0.86 28.14
N THR A 95 10.25 -1.18 27.84
CA THR A 95 10.96 -0.67 26.66
C THR A 95 11.51 -1.80 25.79
N VAL A 96 11.98 -1.45 24.61
CA VAL A 96 12.76 -2.29 23.70
C VAL A 96 13.88 -1.45 23.08
N VAL A 97 15.05 -2.04 22.88
CA VAL A 97 16.15 -1.40 22.16
C VAL A 97 16.23 -1.98 20.76
N ARG A 98 16.31 -1.10 19.76
CA ARG A 98 16.55 -1.46 18.36
C ARG A 98 17.85 -0.85 17.88
N ARG A 99 18.44 -1.44 16.85
CA ARG A 99 19.55 -0.84 16.12
C ARG A 99 19.06 0.45 15.44
N LEU A 100 19.75 1.56 15.65
CA LEU A 100 19.52 2.81 14.95
C LEU A 100 20.59 2.93 13.85
N ASP A 101 20.19 2.64 12.61
CA ASP A 101 21.13 2.59 11.49
C ASP A 101 21.51 3.99 11.02
N ARG A 102 20.53 4.89 10.94
CA ARG A 102 20.75 6.28 10.48
C ARG A 102 19.56 7.16 10.85
N VAL A 103 19.81 8.38 11.32
CA VAL A 103 18.80 9.45 11.32
C VAL A 103 18.90 10.17 9.99
N THR A 104 17.86 10.11 9.16
CA THR A 104 17.89 10.68 7.80
C THR A 104 17.44 12.14 7.78
N HIS A 105 16.54 12.52 8.70
CA HIS A 105 16.05 13.89 8.83
C HIS A 105 15.60 14.17 10.26
N GLY A 106 15.83 15.40 10.74
CA GLY A 106 15.43 15.84 12.08
C GLY A 106 16.22 15.17 13.21
N ASP A 107 15.69 15.28 14.43
CA ASP A 107 16.25 14.66 15.65
C ASP A 107 15.23 13.69 16.27
N LEU A 108 15.73 12.72 17.06
CA LEU A 108 14.91 11.84 17.89
C LEU A 108 15.27 12.06 19.36
N ARG A 109 14.36 12.64 20.12
CA ARG A 109 14.55 13.03 21.52
C ARG A 109 13.64 12.21 22.44
N PRO A 110 14.03 12.01 23.71
CA PRO A 110 13.14 11.40 24.69
C PRO A 110 11.77 12.08 24.73
N ARG A 111 10.71 11.27 24.80
CA ARG A 111 9.28 11.61 24.74
C ARG A 111 8.72 11.91 23.36
N ASP A 112 9.54 11.94 22.31
CA ASP A 112 9.03 12.07 20.94
C ASP A 112 8.09 10.92 20.60
N LYS A 113 7.01 11.27 19.89
CA LYS A 113 6.03 10.30 19.40
C LYS A 113 6.38 9.93 17.98
N VAL A 114 6.56 8.65 17.76
CA VAL A 114 7.02 8.07 16.50
C VAL A 114 6.18 6.85 16.14
N TRP A 115 6.23 6.44 14.88
CA TRP A 115 5.63 5.21 14.39
C TRP A 115 6.63 4.49 13.48
N LEU A 116 6.55 3.16 13.46
CA LEU A 116 7.21 2.39 12.42
C LEU A 116 6.41 2.52 11.12
N THR A 117 7.11 2.59 9.99
CA THR A 117 6.53 2.66 8.66
C THR A 117 7.24 1.69 7.72
N PRO A 118 6.52 1.07 6.75
CA PRO A 118 7.14 0.25 5.71
C PRO A 118 8.09 1.06 4.81
N ASN A 119 7.82 2.35 4.59
CA ASN A 119 8.71 3.25 3.86
C ASN A 119 10.04 3.38 4.62
N LEU A 120 11.07 2.66 4.20
CA LEU A 120 12.38 2.67 4.85
C LEU A 120 13.12 3.98 4.54
N TYR A 121 12.91 4.51 3.34
CA TYR A 121 13.57 5.70 2.84
C TYR A 121 12.57 6.83 2.64
N VAL A 122 13.08 8.06 2.74
CA VAL A 122 12.37 9.32 2.44
C VAL A 122 13.22 10.15 1.49
N GLY A 123 12.58 10.93 0.62
CA GLY A 123 13.24 11.69 -0.44
C GLY A 123 13.02 11.10 -1.82
N ASP A 124 14.03 11.18 -2.68
CA ASP A 124 14.00 10.73 -4.07
C ASP A 124 15.09 9.67 -4.34
N PRO A 125 15.12 9.02 -5.52
CA PRO A 125 16.12 7.98 -5.79
C PRO A 125 17.57 8.44 -5.64
N HIS A 126 17.88 9.72 -5.89
CA HIS A 126 19.22 10.26 -5.73
C HIS A 126 19.56 10.53 -4.27
N THR A 127 18.70 11.26 -3.55
CA THR A 127 18.96 11.65 -2.16
C THR A 127 18.88 10.46 -1.20
N ALA A 128 17.99 9.50 -1.45
CA ALA A 128 17.84 8.32 -0.61
C ALA A 128 18.86 7.21 -0.90
N LEU A 129 19.17 6.96 -2.18
CA LEU A 129 19.90 5.77 -2.64
C LEU A 129 21.13 6.08 -3.50
N GLY A 130 21.40 7.35 -3.83
CA GLY A 130 22.48 7.74 -4.73
C GLY A 130 22.25 7.35 -6.20
N LEU A 131 21.02 6.97 -6.56
CA LEU A 131 20.70 6.53 -7.93
C LEU A 131 20.47 7.73 -8.85
N ARG A 132 20.93 7.62 -10.09
CA ARG A 132 20.54 8.57 -11.14
C ARG A 132 19.11 8.26 -11.56
N TYR A 133 18.28 9.29 -11.65
CA TYR A 133 16.90 9.16 -12.10
C TYR A 133 16.49 10.39 -12.92
N ARG A 134 15.33 10.30 -13.58
CA ARG A 134 14.67 11.42 -14.25
C ARG A 134 13.27 11.58 -13.66
N ASP A 135 12.88 12.81 -13.37
CA ASP A 135 11.47 13.16 -13.22
C ASP A 135 10.82 13.16 -14.61
N VAL A 136 9.72 12.42 -14.74
CA VAL A 136 8.96 12.34 -15.99
C VAL A 136 7.48 12.53 -15.71
N GLU A 137 6.76 13.03 -16.70
CA GLU A 137 5.31 13.19 -16.66
C GLU A 137 4.66 12.15 -17.56
N ILE A 138 3.77 11.35 -16.98
CA ILE A 138 3.00 10.33 -17.68
C ILE A 138 1.63 10.91 -18.01
N PRO A 139 1.24 11.04 -19.29
CA PRO A 139 -0.08 11.54 -19.65
C PRO A 139 -1.17 10.56 -19.19
N GLY A 140 -1.92 10.94 -18.15
CA GLY A 140 -3.03 10.19 -17.58
C GLY A 140 -4.40 10.68 -18.06
N GLU A 141 -5.45 9.92 -17.74
CA GLU A 141 -6.84 10.24 -18.09
C GLU A 141 -7.30 11.58 -17.48
N LEU A 142 -6.83 11.89 -16.26
CA LEU A 142 -7.25 13.06 -15.48
C LEU A 142 -6.22 14.21 -15.54
N GLY A 143 -5.12 14.04 -16.27
CA GLY A 143 -3.98 14.94 -16.31
C GLY A 143 -2.66 14.20 -16.12
N ASP A 144 -1.57 14.96 -16.09
CA ASP A 144 -0.22 14.40 -16.01
C ASP A 144 0.08 13.79 -14.63
N LEU A 145 0.72 12.63 -14.66
CA LEU A 145 1.08 11.84 -13.48
C LEU A 145 2.60 11.92 -13.29
N PRO A 146 3.09 12.55 -12.22
CA PRO A 146 4.53 12.61 -11.94
C PRO A 146 5.08 11.21 -11.67
N ALA A 147 6.23 10.88 -12.25
CA ALA A 147 6.89 9.60 -12.03
C ALA A 147 8.41 9.77 -11.93
N TRP A 148 9.04 8.85 -11.21
CA TRP A 148 10.49 8.69 -11.27
C TRP A 148 10.83 7.60 -12.27
N PHE A 149 11.77 7.88 -13.17
CA PHE A 149 12.34 6.90 -14.05
C PHE A 149 13.82 6.67 -13.72
N VAL A 150 14.14 5.47 -13.25
CA VAL A 150 15.52 5.02 -13.00
C VAL A 150 15.98 4.19 -14.21
N PRO A 151 16.91 4.70 -15.04
CA PRO A 151 17.33 4.01 -16.25
C PRO A 151 18.22 2.80 -15.95
N ALA A 152 18.09 1.76 -16.78
CA ALA A 152 19.03 0.64 -16.85
C ALA A 152 19.01 0.02 -18.26
N VAL A 153 19.67 -1.13 -18.47
CA VAL A 153 19.95 -1.66 -19.82
C VAL A 153 18.96 -2.73 -20.32
N ARG A 154 18.08 -3.28 -19.46
CA ARG A 154 17.10 -4.30 -19.87
C ARG A 154 15.94 -3.69 -20.66
N GLU A 155 15.38 -4.48 -21.57
CA GLU A 155 14.19 -4.14 -22.35
C GLU A 155 12.89 -4.39 -21.57
N THR A 156 12.93 -5.30 -20.59
CA THR A 156 11.87 -5.46 -19.60
C THR A 156 11.97 -4.37 -18.56
N TRP A 157 10.92 -3.55 -18.41
CA TRP A 157 10.85 -2.53 -17.35
C TRP A 157 10.07 -3.06 -16.16
N VAL A 158 10.41 -2.60 -14.95
CA VAL A 158 9.59 -2.82 -13.75
C VAL A 158 8.82 -1.54 -13.46
N ILE A 159 7.50 -1.64 -13.36
CA ILE A 159 6.64 -0.53 -12.95
C ILE A 159 6.22 -0.77 -11.50
N THR A 160 6.68 0.08 -10.58
CA THR A 160 6.38 -0.02 -9.15
C THR A 160 5.16 0.81 -8.81
N VAL A 161 4.26 0.29 -7.98
CA VAL A 161 3.01 0.99 -7.64
C VAL A 161 2.74 0.86 -6.15
N HIS A 162 2.85 1.98 -5.45
CA HIS A 162 2.66 2.01 -4.01
C HIS A 162 1.20 1.81 -3.59
N GLY A 163 1.00 1.63 -2.28
CA GLY A 163 -0.31 1.41 -1.68
C GLY A 163 -0.95 2.70 -1.14
N LEU A 164 -2.20 2.56 -0.70
CA LEU A 164 -2.95 3.62 -0.03
C LEU A 164 -2.21 4.17 1.21
N GLY A 165 -2.15 5.50 1.34
CA GLY A 165 -1.51 6.18 2.48
C GLY A 165 0.02 6.24 2.40
N THR A 166 0.62 5.63 1.37
CA THR A 166 2.05 5.72 1.08
C THR A 166 2.29 6.66 -0.11
N THR A 167 3.50 6.67 -0.63
CA THR A 167 3.95 7.49 -1.76
C THR A 167 4.93 6.66 -2.59
N ARG A 168 5.41 7.22 -3.71
CA ARG A 168 6.56 6.73 -4.48
C ARG A 168 7.83 6.43 -3.63
N GLU A 169 7.90 6.94 -2.41
CA GLU A 169 9.00 6.59 -1.51
C GLU A 169 8.97 5.11 -1.06
N LEU A 170 7.81 4.44 -1.07
CA LEU A 170 7.72 3.04 -0.62
C LEU A 170 8.56 2.10 -1.53
N PRO A 171 8.44 2.17 -2.87
CA PRO A 171 9.30 1.42 -3.79
C PRO A 171 10.80 1.65 -3.67
N LEU A 172 11.27 2.73 -3.03
CA LEU A 172 12.70 2.95 -2.78
C LEU A 172 13.34 1.78 -2.03
N ASN A 173 12.57 1.06 -1.20
CA ASN A 173 13.03 -0.13 -0.48
C ASN A 173 13.67 -1.19 -1.41
N ILE A 174 13.12 -1.36 -2.61
CA ILE A 174 13.55 -2.40 -3.57
C ILE A 174 14.23 -1.82 -4.82
N MET A 175 14.24 -0.49 -4.95
CA MET A 175 14.71 0.17 -6.17
C MET A 175 16.21 -0.09 -6.42
N GLU A 176 17.03 -0.10 -5.38
CA GLU A 176 18.44 -0.43 -5.49
C GLU A 176 18.64 -1.90 -5.92
N PHE A 177 17.85 -2.82 -5.38
CA PHE A 177 17.87 -4.23 -5.75
C PHE A 177 17.55 -4.45 -7.23
N LEU A 178 16.54 -3.75 -7.75
CA LEU A 178 16.14 -3.80 -9.17
C LEU A 178 17.20 -3.17 -10.08
N HIS A 179 17.71 -2.00 -9.70
CA HIS A 179 18.74 -1.30 -10.46
C HIS A 179 20.04 -2.12 -10.57
N ARG A 180 20.48 -2.78 -9.48
CA ARG A 180 21.63 -3.70 -9.50
C ARG A 180 21.45 -4.89 -10.44
N ARG A 181 20.20 -5.24 -10.78
CA ARG A 181 19.85 -6.29 -11.76
C ARG A 181 19.56 -5.74 -13.15
N HIS A 182 19.84 -4.46 -13.35
CA HIS A 182 19.74 -3.76 -14.62
C HIS A 182 18.31 -3.61 -15.18
N PHE A 183 17.28 -3.71 -14.34
CA PHE A 183 15.92 -3.38 -14.73
C PHE A 183 15.71 -1.86 -14.70
N PRO A 184 15.22 -1.24 -15.79
CA PRO A 184 14.68 0.11 -15.71
C PRO A 184 13.46 0.11 -14.79
N VAL A 185 13.35 1.12 -13.93
CA VAL A 185 12.23 1.24 -12.98
C VAL A 185 11.44 2.50 -13.30
N LEU A 186 10.13 2.35 -13.49
CA LEU A 186 9.19 3.47 -13.59
C LEU A 186 8.29 3.45 -12.36
N ASP A 187 8.36 4.52 -11.57
CA ASP A 187 7.67 4.65 -10.30
C ASP A 187 6.69 5.84 -10.34
N PRO A 188 5.44 5.63 -10.80
CA PRO A 188 4.43 6.67 -10.90
C PRO A 188 3.78 7.02 -9.56
N ALA A 189 3.49 8.31 -9.38
CA ALA A 189 2.39 8.76 -8.56
C ALA A 189 1.10 8.55 -9.37
N TYR A 190 -0.02 8.30 -8.69
CA TYR A 190 -1.32 8.15 -9.32
C TYR A 190 -2.34 9.11 -8.70
N ARG A 191 -3.57 9.12 -9.24
CA ARG A 191 -4.60 10.06 -8.82
C ARG A 191 -4.77 10.10 -7.30
N GLY A 192 -4.74 11.31 -6.73
CA GLY A 192 -4.81 11.55 -5.29
C GLY A 192 -3.47 11.75 -4.59
N ASP A 193 -2.35 11.44 -5.25
CA ASP A 193 -1.01 11.68 -4.72
C ASP A 193 -0.55 13.13 -4.86
N LEU A 194 0.55 13.46 -4.19
CA LEU A 194 1.18 14.76 -4.31
C LEU A 194 1.66 15.00 -5.75
N GLY A 195 1.18 16.08 -6.36
CA GLY A 195 1.52 16.47 -7.73
C GLY A 195 0.66 15.79 -8.80
N ALA A 196 -0.12 14.77 -8.47
CA ALA A 196 -1.05 14.13 -9.40
C ALA A 196 -2.46 14.77 -9.29
N PRO A 197 -3.29 14.67 -10.36
CA PRO A 197 -4.70 15.05 -10.31
C PRO A 197 -5.45 14.30 -9.20
N ARG A 198 -6.47 14.92 -8.63
CA ARG A 198 -7.36 14.23 -7.67
C ARG A 198 -8.45 13.48 -8.41
N SER A 199 -8.90 12.35 -7.85
CA SER A 199 -10.17 11.73 -8.25
C SER A 199 -11.31 12.78 -8.19
N PRO A 200 -12.25 12.80 -9.15
CA PRO A 200 -13.32 13.80 -9.19
C PRO A 200 -14.17 13.89 -7.91
N ASP A 201 -14.33 12.77 -7.19
CA ASP A 201 -15.04 12.66 -5.93
C ASP A 201 -14.14 12.84 -4.69
N GLY A 202 -12.82 12.99 -4.89
CA GLY A 202 -11.81 13.11 -3.85
C GLY A 202 -11.62 11.86 -3.00
N LEU A 203 -11.99 10.67 -3.49
CA LEU A 203 -11.86 9.41 -2.77
C LEU A 203 -10.87 8.48 -3.46
N SER A 204 -10.20 7.63 -2.68
CA SER A 204 -9.58 6.42 -3.22
C SER A 204 -10.65 5.38 -3.52
N HIS A 205 -10.55 4.72 -4.68
CA HIS A 205 -11.41 3.62 -5.10
C HIS A 205 -10.71 2.26 -4.92
N LEU A 206 -9.68 2.21 -4.06
CA LEU A 206 -8.95 0.99 -3.69
C LEU A 206 -8.40 0.21 -4.91
N GLY A 207 -7.98 0.92 -5.94
CA GLY A 207 -7.41 0.36 -7.17
C GLY A 207 -8.42 0.14 -8.30
N GLN A 208 -9.72 0.33 -8.06
CA GLN A 208 -10.77 0.07 -9.07
C GLN A 208 -10.78 1.06 -10.24
N THR A 209 -10.42 2.31 -9.98
CA THR A 209 -10.30 3.33 -11.03
C THR A 209 -8.87 3.79 -11.21
N GLU A 210 -8.07 3.74 -10.15
CA GLU A 210 -6.65 4.09 -10.16
C GLU A 210 -5.84 3.21 -11.12
N TRP A 211 -6.25 1.96 -11.40
CA TRP A 211 -5.52 1.10 -12.35
C TRP A 211 -5.42 1.71 -13.76
N ARG A 212 -6.28 2.66 -14.13
CA ARG A 212 -6.16 3.42 -15.39
C ARG A 212 -4.92 4.31 -15.44
N ASP A 213 -4.45 4.78 -14.28
CA ASP A 213 -3.19 5.52 -14.17
C ASP A 213 -2.00 4.58 -14.34
N LEU A 214 -2.10 3.35 -13.82
CA LEU A 214 -1.11 2.31 -14.10
C LEU A 214 -1.11 1.89 -15.57
N ASP A 215 -2.28 1.80 -16.21
CA ASP A 215 -2.38 1.58 -17.67
C ASP A 215 -1.68 2.69 -18.46
N ALA A 216 -1.84 3.96 -18.04
CA ALA A 216 -1.09 5.07 -18.62
C ALA A 216 0.43 4.92 -18.43
N ALA A 217 0.88 4.44 -17.27
CA ALA A 217 2.30 4.14 -17.02
C ALA A 217 2.83 2.99 -17.89
N ILE A 218 2.05 1.92 -18.10
CA ILE A 218 2.40 0.84 -19.04
C ILE A 218 2.55 1.40 -20.45
N ARG A 219 1.60 2.21 -20.91
CA ARG A 219 1.64 2.87 -22.22
C ARG A 219 2.85 3.79 -22.36
N TYR A 220 3.18 4.53 -21.29
CA TYR A 220 4.38 5.36 -21.26
C TYR A 220 5.64 4.51 -21.40
N ALA A 221 5.81 3.47 -20.59
CA ALA A 221 6.97 2.59 -20.64
C ALA A 221 7.18 2.00 -22.05
N VAL A 222 6.12 1.46 -22.64
CA VAL A 222 6.17 0.87 -23.99
C VAL A 222 6.58 1.90 -25.06
N ARG A 223 6.01 3.12 -25.02
CA ARG A 223 6.42 4.20 -25.95
C ARG A 223 7.87 4.64 -25.78
N HIS A 224 8.46 4.42 -24.61
CA HIS A 224 9.84 4.79 -24.29
C HIS A 224 10.81 3.60 -24.34
N GLY A 225 10.41 2.50 -25.00
CA GLY A 225 11.29 1.38 -25.34
C GLY A 225 11.14 0.13 -24.48
N ALA A 226 10.16 0.05 -23.58
CA ALA A 226 9.87 -1.20 -22.88
C ALA A 226 9.24 -2.21 -23.83
N GLU A 227 9.90 -3.35 -24.06
CA GLU A 227 9.31 -4.45 -24.84
C GLU A 227 8.28 -5.23 -24.03
N ARG A 228 8.58 -5.37 -22.73
CA ARG A 228 7.78 -6.04 -21.70
C ARG A 228 7.79 -5.22 -20.42
N VAL A 229 6.79 -5.43 -19.59
CA VAL A 229 6.71 -4.84 -18.26
C VAL A 229 6.45 -5.90 -17.20
N VAL A 230 7.01 -5.71 -16.01
CA VAL A 230 6.65 -6.41 -14.78
C VAL A 230 5.99 -5.39 -13.86
N LEU A 231 4.82 -5.72 -13.32
CA LEU A 231 4.10 -4.82 -12.42
C LEU A 231 4.36 -5.27 -10.98
N HIS A 232 4.96 -4.39 -10.18
CA HIS A 232 5.25 -4.63 -8.76
C HIS A 232 4.42 -3.68 -7.90
N GLY A 233 3.36 -4.20 -7.29
CA GLY A 233 2.42 -3.40 -6.51
C GLY A 233 2.37 -3.77 -5.03
N TRP A 234 2.07 -2.79 -4.19
CA TRP A 234 1.75 -2.96 -2.76
C TRP A 234 0.30 -2.62 -2.49
N SER A 235 -0.40 -3.42 -1.68
CA SER A 235 -1.78 -3.11 -1.24
C SER A 235 -2.72 -2.81 -2.41
N THR A 236 -3.27 -1.60 -2.50
CA THR A 236 -4.09 -1.12 -3.61
C THR A 236 -3.32 -1.07 -4.93
N GLY A 237 -2.01 -0.79 -4.92
CA GLY A 237 -1.15 -0.87 -6.09
C GLY A 237 -1.02 -2.30 -6.65
N ALA A 238 -1.05 -3.32 -5.77
CA ALA A 238 -1.12 -4.71 -6.20
C ALA A 238 -2.49 -5.04 -6.83
N THR A 239 -3.58 -4.48 -6.31
CA THR A 239 -4.91 -4.56 -6.94
C THR A 239 -4.92 -3.89 -8.31
N MET A 240 -4.27 -2.73 -8.45
CA MET A 240 -4.10 -2.05 -9.74
C MET A 240 -3.32 -2.91 -10.73
N ALA A 241 -2.24 -3.54 -10.30
CA ALA A 241 -1.43 -4.44 -11.13
C ALA A 241 -2.25 -5.63 -11.66
N LEU A 242 -3.04 -6.27 -10.80
CA LEU A 242 -3.96 -7.34 -11.19
C LEU A 242 -4.99 -6.85 -12.21
N ARG A 243 -5.63 -5.72 -11.96
CA ARG A 243 -6.65 -5.17 -12.88
C ARG A 243 -6.05 -4.76 -14.22
N ALA A 244 -4.87 -4.16 -14.23
CA ALA A 244 -4.16 -3.82 -15.46
C ALA A 244 -3.82 -5.07 -16.27
N ALA A 245 -3.37 -6.16 -15.63
CA ALA A 245 -3.10 -7.42 -16.32
C ALA A 245 -4.35 -8.07 -16.94
N LEU A 246 -5.53 -7.79 -16.39
CA LEU A 246 -6.80 -8.36 -16.88
C LEU A 246 -7.50 -7.46 -17.92
N HIS A 247 -7.40 -6.14 -17.76
CA HIS A 247 -8.25 -5.19 -18.49
C HIS A 247 -7.49 -4.23 -19.39
N SER A 248 -6.17 -4.10 -19.26
CA SER A 248 -5.38 -3.24 -20.15
C SER A 248 -5.43 -3.77 -21.59
N GLU A 249 -5.49 -2.84 -22.54
CA GLU A 249 -5.26 -3.14 -23.96
C GLU A 249 -3.80 -3.57 -24.21
N LEU A 250 -2.89 -3.19 -23.32
CA LEU A 250 -1.47 -3.55 -23.32
C LEU A 250 -1.17 -4.75 -22.41
N ARG A 251 -2.17 -5.53 -21.98
CA ARG A 251 -1.95 -6.71 -21.12
C ARG A 251 -0.96 -7.72 -21.69
N ASP A 252 -0.86 -7.83 -23.01
CA ASP A 252 0.10 -8.73 -23.68
C ASP A 252 1.56 -8.27 -23.50
N ARG A 253 1.80 -7.01 -23.10
CA ARG A 253 3.11 -6.49 -22.71
C ARG A 253 3.46 -6.81 -21.26
N VAL A 254 2.49 -7.16 -20.43
CA VAL A 254 2.73 -7.58 -19.04
C VAL A 254 3.31 -8.99 -19.07
N SER A 255 4.50 -9.17 -18.51
CA SER A 255 5.25 -10.42 -18.49
C SER A 255 5.28 -11.09 -17.11
N GLY A 256 4.96 -10.34 -16.05
CA GLY A 256 4.88 -10.87 -14.70
C GLY A 256 4.25 -9.88 -13.72
N LEU A 257 3.73 -10.42 -12.61
CA LEU A 257 3.14 -9.66 -11.51
C LEU A 257 3.87 -9.98 -10.20
N ILE A 258 4.17 -8.94 -9.42
CA ILE A 258 4.68 -9.05 -8.07
C ILE A 258 3.72 -8.28 -7.16
N LEU A 259 3.06 -8.99 -6.24
CA LEU A 259 1.94 -8.50 -5.46
C LEU A 259 2.25 -8.60 -3.97
N ASP A 260 2.49 -7.47 -3.33
CA ASP A 260 2.75 -7.38 -1.89
C ASP A 260 1.47 -6.98 -1.15
N SER A 261 1.01 -7.84 -0.24
CA SER A 261 -0.22 -7.63 0.55
C SER A 261 -1.44 -7.19 -0.29
N PRO A 262 -1.82 -7.91 -1.38
CA PRO A 262 -2.82 -7.40 -2.31
C PRO A 262 -4.22 -7.27 -1.67
N VAL A 263 -4.89 -6.16 -1.97
CA VAL A 263 -6.29 -5.93 -1.58
C VAL A 263 -7.21 -6.68 -2.56
N LEU A 264 -7.54 -7.93 -2.21
CA LEU A 264 -8.37 -8.82 -3.01
C LEU A 264 -9.86 -8.79 -2.61
N ASP A 265 -10.19 -8.19 -1.47
CA ASP A 265 -11.56 -7.98 -1.02
C ASP A 265 -11.70 -6.59 -0.41
N TRP A 266 -12.27 -5.68 -1.20
CA TRP A 266 -12.35 -4.27 -0.83
C TRP A 266 -13.29 -4.05 0.36
N GLU A 267 -14.35 -4.86 0.52
CA GLU A 267 -15.29 -4.73 1.64
C GLU A 267 -14.64 -5.04 2.98
N THR A 268 -13.91 -6.17 3.08
CA THR A 268 -13.19 -6.51 4.31
C THR A 268 -12.11 -5.47 4.60
N THR A 269 -11.41 -5.00 3.56
CA THR A 269 -10.36 -3.97 3.70
C THR A 269 -10.93 -2.65 4.20
N LEU A 270 -12.06 -2.19 3.63
CA LEU A 270 -12.74 -0.98 4.08
C LEU A 270 -13.19 -1.09 5.54
N ARG A 271 -13.74 -2.24 5.94
CA ARG A 271 -14.13 -2.49 7.34
C ARG A 271 -12.92 -2.47 8.26
N ALA A 272 -11.80 -3.08 7.86
CA ALA A 272 -10.56 -3.06 8.63
C ALA A 272 -10.03 -1.63 8.81
N LEU A 273 -9.95 -0.85 7.72
CA LEU A 273 -9.51 0.55 7.75
C LEU A 273 -10.43 1.46 8.56
N ALA A 274 -11.75 1.27 8.46
CA ALA A 274 -12.72 2.02 9.25
C ALA A 274 -12.60 1.69 10.75
N LYS A 275 -12.45 0.40 11.09
CA LYS A 275 -12.25 -0.05 12.47
C LYS A 275 -10.93 0.48 13.05
N ALA A 276 -9.85 0.45 12.27
CA ALA A 276 -8.54 0.99 12.64
C ALA A 276 -8.60 2.50 12.95
N ARG A 277 -9.56 3.23 12.34
CA ARG A 277 -9.86 4.63 12.65
C ARG A 277 -10.92 4.82 13.74
N HIS A 278 -11.14 3.81 14.57
CA HIS A 278 -12.10 3.82 15.68
C HIS A 278 -13.55 4.06 15.25
N THR A 279 -13.92 3.70 14.02
CA THR A 279 -15.32 3.75 13.59
C THR A 279 -16.15 2.71 14.36
N PRO A 280 -17.25 3.09 15.02
CA PRO A 280 -18.11 2.14 15.74
C PRO A 280 -18.64 1.02 14.83
N ASN A 281 -18.67 -0.22 15.33
CA ASN A 281 -19.10 -1.40 14.57
C ASN A 281 -20.50 -1.25 13.95
N ALA A 282 -21.42 -0.56 14.64
CA ALA A 282 -22.77 -0.29 14.15
C ALA A 282 -22.81 0.56 12.87
N LEU A 283 -21.77 1.36 12.62
CA LEU A 283 -21.68 2.21 11.43
C LEU A 283 -20.98 1.52 10.25
N LEU A 284 -20.27 0.40 10.46
CA LEU A 284 -19.53 -0.27 9.39
C LEU A 284 -20.41 -0.71 8.20
N PRO A 285 -21.63 -1.27 8.39
CA PRO A 285 -22.52 -1.56 7.26
C PRO A 285 -22.93 -0.31 6.48
N LEU A 286 -23.13 0.82 7.16
CA LEU A 286 -23.44 2.10 6.53
C LEU A 286 -22.22 2.66 5.79
N ALA A 287 -21.02 2.48 6.33
CA ALA A 287 -19.76 2.87 5.68
C ALA A 287 -19.55 2.10 4.38
N VAL A 288 -19.79 0.78 4.38
CA VAL A 288 -19.71 -0.06 3.17
C VAL A 288 -20.73 0.42 2.14
N ARG A 289 -22.01 0.58 2.51
CA ARG A 289 -23.04 1.06 1.57
C ARG A 289 -22.73 2.45 1.01
N ALA A 290 -22.23 3.36 1.85
CA ALA A 290 -21.82 4.69 1.42
C ALA A 290 -20.62 4.64 0.46
N ALA A 291 -19.63 3.77 0.73
CA ALA A 291 -18.52 3.55 -0.17
C ALA A 291 -19.00 3.02 -1.52
N GLN A 292 -19.86 1.99 -1.53
CA GLN A 292 -20.44 1.41 -2.76
C GLN A 292 -21.12 2.47 -3.62
N GLY A 293 -22.01 3.27 -3.02
CA GLY A 293 -22.79 4.27 -3.74
C GLY A 293 -21.97 5.47 -4.23
N ARG A 294 -20.81 5.77 -3.62
CA ARG A 294 -19.99 6.94 -3.96
C ARG A 294 -18.89 6.65 -4.96
N THR A 295 -18.23 5.52 -4.79
CA THR A 295 -17.07 5.13 -5.59
C THR A 295 -17.46 4.22 -6.76
N GLY A 296 -18.71 3.75 -6.78
CA GLY A 296 -19.10 2.69 -7.69
C GLY A 296 -18.41 1.36 -7.38
N LEU A 297 -17.76 1.20 -6.20
CA LEU A 297 -17.29 -0.08 -5.68
C LEU A 297 -18.50 -1.01 -5.54
N HIS A 298 -18.84 -1.73 -6.59
CA HIS A 298 -19.85 -2.75 -6.46
C HIS A 298 -19.18 -3.90 -5.72
N ALA A 299 -19.94 -4.64 -4.91
CA ALA A 299 -19.55 -5.99 -4.54
C ALA A 299 -19.54 -6.77 -5.85
N ASP A 300 -18.50 -6.57 -6.68
CA ASP A 300 -18.44 -7.19 -7.97
C ASP A 300 -18.31 -8.67 -7.68
N ARG A 301 -19.45 -9.35 -7.84
CA ARG A 301 -19.64 -10.78 -7.61
C ARG A 301 -18.85 -11.61 -8.62
N VAL A 302 -18.09 -10.97 -9.50
CA VAL A 302 -16.95 -11.56 -10.19
C VAL A 302 -15.85 -11.75 -9.16
N THR A 303 -16.01 -12.82 -8.39
CA THR A 303 -15.07 -13.28 -7.37
C THR A 303 -13.64 -13.19 -7.87
N VAL A 304 -12.69 -12.90 -6.97
CA VAL A 304 -11.24 -13.16 -7.17
C VAL A 304 -10.99 -14.48 -7.91
N ALA A 305 -11.84 -15.50 -7.69
CA ALA A 305 -11.79 -16.79 -8.38
C ALA A 305 -12.14 -16.76 -9.89
N ALA A 306 -13.06 -15.91 -10.33
CA ALA A 306 -13.40 -15.72 -11.74
C ALA A 306 -12.30 -14.93 -12.46
N ASP A 307 -11.76 -13.90 -11.81
CA ASP A 307 -10.63 -13.12 -12.32
C ASP A 307 -9.32 -13.93 -12.31
N ALA A 308 -9.14 -14.84 -11.34
CA ALA A 308 -7.98 -15.73 -11.27
C ALA A 308 -7.86 -16.64 -12.50
N ALA A 309 -8.99 -17.08 -13.06
CA ALA A 309 -8.98 -17.93 -14.25
C ALA A 309 -8.47 -17.19 -15.50
N LEU A 310 -8.66 -15.86 -15.53
CA LEU A 310 -8.25 -14.98 -16.61
C LEU A 310 -6.77 -14.57 -16.54
N LEU A 311 -6.11 -14.75 -15.39
CA LEU A 311 -4.67 -14.51 -15.27
C LEU A 311 -3.87 -15.53 -16.09
N THR A 312 -3.02 -15.02 -16.97
CA THR A 312 -2.16 -15.81 -17.87
C THR A 312 -0.67 -15.62 -17.60
N VAL A 313 -0.30 -14.64 -16.78
CA VAL A 313 1.10 -14.25 -16.52
C VAL A 313 1.60 -14.80 -15.19
N PRO A 314 2.89 -15.19 -15.09
CA PRO A 314 3.51 -15.57 -13.81
C PRO A 314 3.28 -14.52 -12.73
N THR A 315 2.90 -14.96 -11.55
CA THR A 315 2.58 -14.06 -10.42
C THR A 315 3.29 -14.52 -9.16
N LEU A 316 4.01 -13.61 -8.51
CA LEU A 316 4.57 -13.80 -7.18
C LEU A 316 3.77 -12.96 -6.18
N ILE A 317 3.25 -13.59 -5.14
CA ILE A 317 2.55 -12.91 -4.05
C ILE A 317 3.42 -12.97 -2.80
N PHE A 318 3.65 -11.83 -2.16
CA PHE A 318 4.18 -11.73 -0.81
C PHE A 318 3.04 -11.39 0.15
N HIS A 319 2.76 -12.26 1.12
CA HIS A 319 1.71 -11.99 2.10
C HIS A 319 1.90 -12.83 3.37
N GLY A 320 1.60 -12.25 4.53
CA GLY A 320 1.71 -12.88 5.83
C GLY A 320 0.38 -12.97 6.60
N PRO A 321 0.28 -13.88 7.58
CA PRO A 321 -0.90 -14.00 8.45
C PRO A 321 -1.10 -12.81 9.40
N ALA A 322 -0.07 -11.98 9.63
CA ALA A 322 -0.12 -10.80 10.49
C ALA A 322 -0.66 -9.54 9.78
N ASP A 323 -1.12 -9.68 8.53
CA ASP A 323 -1.78 -8.60 7.81
C ASP A 323 -3.23 -8.40 8.32
N GLU A 324 -3.44 -7.33 9.08
CA GLU A 324 -4.75 -6.96 9.64
C GLU A 324 -5.62 -6.12 8.69
N VAL A 325 -5.08 -5.68 7.55
CA VAL A 325 -5.77 -4.80 6.59
C VAL A 325 -6.36 -5.62 5.45
N ALA A 326 -5.53 -6.44 4.82
CA ALA A 326 -5.90 -7.31 3.72
C ALA A 326 -5.85 -8.77 4.20
N PRO A 327 -6.98 -9.49 4.28
CA PRO A 327 -6.94 -10.86 4.77
C PRO A 327 -6.18 -11.80 3.84
N TRP A 328 -5.03 -12.30 4.30
CA TRP A 328 -4.15 -13.17 3.50
C TRP A 328 -4.79 -14.47 3.00
N ARG A 329 -5.89 -14.92 3.62
CA ARG A 329 -6.69 -16.07 3.16
C ARG A 329 -7.09 -15.95 1.68
N PHE A 330 -7.29 -14.72 1.18
CA PHE A 330 -7.64 -14.50 -0.22
C PHE A 330 -6.44 -14.73 -1.14
N SER A 331 -5.23 -14.30 -0.74
CA SER A 331 -3.99 -14.58 -1.46
C SER A 331 -3.67 -16.06 -1.48
N ARG A 332 -3.87 -16.77 -0.35
CA ARG A 332 -3.75 -18.24 -0.31
C ARG A 332 -4.67 -18.92 -1.30
N ARG A 333 -5.96 -18.58 -1.25
CA ARG A 333 -6.96 -19.17 -2.14
C ARG A 333 -6.62 -18.90 -3.61
N LEU A 334 -6.17 -17.69 -3.93
CA LEU A 334 -5.74 -17.33 -5.28
C LEU A 334 -4.56 -18.20 -5.76
N ALA A 335 -3.54 -18.37 -4.92
CA ALA A 335 -2.39 -19.22 -5.24
C ALA A 335 -2.77 -20.70 -5.36
N GLU A 336 -3.60 -21.22 -4.46
CA GLU A 336 -4.12 -22.59 -4.46
C GLU A 336 -4.96 -22.89 -5.72
N GLN A 337 -5.61 -21.90 -6.31
CA GLN A 337 -6.39 -22.04 -7.55
C GLN A 337 -5.53 -22.17 -8.81
N ARG A 338 -4.31 -21.62 -8.81
CA ARG A 338 -3.40 -21.58 -9.96
C ARG A 338 -1.95 -21.87 -9.56
N PRO A 339 -1.65 -23.04 -8.94
CA PRO A 339 -0.35 -23.30 -8.31
C PRO A 339 0.83 -23.34 -9.29
N ASN A 340 0.56 -23.59 -10.58
CA ASN A 340 1.60 -23.59 -11.63
C ASN A 340 1.93 -22.18 -12.16
N LEU A 341 1.11 -21.17 -11.82
CA LEU A 341 1.24 -19.80 -12.32
C LEU A 341 1.51 -18.79 -11.20
N ILE A 342 0.94 -19.05 -10.01
CA ILE A 342 0.94 -18.14 -8.87
C ILE A 342 1.73 -18.77 -7.73
N ALA A 343 2.86 -18.17 -7.38
CA ALA A 343 3.65 -18.53 -6.21
C ALA A 343 3.28 -17.61 -5.03
N LEU A 344 3.00 -18.19 -3.87
CA LEU A 344 2.83 -17.45 -2.61
C LEU A 344 4.08 -17.61 -1.75
N HIS A 345 4.81 -16.52 -1.54
CA HIS A 345 5.87 -16.41 -0.55
C HIS A 345 5.27 -15.88 0.76
N THR A 346 5.23 -16.75 1.78
CA THR A 346 4.65 -16.39 3.07
C THR A 346 5.69 -15.70 3.94
N VAL A 347 5.40 -14.49 4.40
CA VAL A 347 6.26 -13.77 5.36
C VAL A 347 5.56 -13.74 6.73
N PRO A 348 6.05 -14.48 7.73
CA PRO A 348 5.45 -14.47 9.06
C PRO A 348 5.67 -13.11 9.75
N ASP A 349 4.75 -12.74 10.64
CA ASP A 349 4.88 -11.58 11.54
C ASP A 349 5.07 -10.19 10.86
N ALA A 350 4.86 -10.11 9.54
CA ALA A 350 4.90 -8.87 8.78
C ALA A 350 3.53 -8.17 8.76
N PRO A 351 3.44 -6.89 9.12
CA PRO A 351 2.22 -6.10 8.96
C PRO A 351 1.97 -5.78 7.48
N HIS A 352 0.77 -5.29 7.18
CA HIS A 352 0.33 -4.94 5.83
C HIS A 352 1.35 -4.08 5.06
N GLY A 353 1.75 -4.54 3.86
CA GLY A 353 2.66 -3.82 2.97
C GLY A 353 4.11 -3.74 3.45
N ALA A 354 4.48 -4.48 4.50
CA ALA A 354 5.81 -4.48 5.09
C ALA A 354 6.51 -5.86 4.99
N MET A 355 6.15 -6.65 3.98
CA MET A 355 6.71 -7.98 3.77
C MET A 355 8.23 -7.93 3.55
N TRP A 356 8.70 -6.98 2.74
CA TRP A 356 10.15 -6.73 2.56
C TRP A 356 10.80 -6.26 3.87
N ASN A 357 10.14 -5.40 4.65
CA ASN A 357 10.71 -4.89 5.90
C ASN A 357 10.99 -5.99 6.93
N ALA A 358 10.09 -6.98 7.03
CA ALA A 358 10.20 -8.06 7.99
C ALA A 358 11.30 -9.08 7.63
N ASP A 359 11.51 -9.33 6.33
CA ASP A 359 12.52 -10.25 5.81
C ASP A 359 13.11 -9.77 4.47
N PRO A 360 14.02 -8.76 4.49
CA PRO A 360 14.58 -8.20 3.25
C PRO A 360 15.33 -9.25 2.41
N GLU A 361 16.11 -10.12 3.05
CA GLU A 361 16.93 -11.12 2.37
C GLU A 361 16.06 -12.19 1.69
N GLY A 362 15.08 -12.74 2.42
CA GLY A 362 14.15 -13.72 1.87
C GLY A 362 13.27 -13.15 0.75
N TYR A 363 12.83 -11.90 0.91
CA TYR A 363 12.05 -11.19 -0.11
C TYR A 363 12.86 -10.97 -1.39
N GLU A 364 14.09 -10.44 -1.28
CA GLU A 364 14.97 -10.18 -2.41
C GLU A 364 15.40 -11.48 -3.12
N GLU A 365 15.61 -12.57 -2.39
CA GLU A 365 15.90 -13.87 -2.99
C GLU A 365 14.71 -14.42 -3.77
N ALA A 366 13.49 -14.32 -3.23
CA ALA A 366 12.27 -14.70 -3.94
C ALA A 366 12.05 -13.85 -5.19
N LEU A 367 12.24 -12.53 -5.10
CA LEU A 367 12.22 -11.62 -6.25
C LEU A 367 13.25 -12.01 -7.30
N ARG A 368 14.50 -12.29 -6.89
CA ARG A 368 15.58 -12.65 -7.82
C ARG A 368 15.19 -13.90 -8.61
N ARG A 369 14.69 -14.94 -7.94
CA ARG A 369 14.25 -16.19 -8.59
C ARG A 369 13.11 -15.93 -9.57
N PHE A 370 12.14 -15.10 -9.20
CA PHE A 370 11.00 -14.78 -10.05
C PHE A 370 11.38 -13.93 -11.27
N LEU A 371 12.28 -12.96 -11.10
CA LEU A 371 12.70 -12.07 -12.18
C LEU A 371 13.68 -12.72 -13.15
N THR A 372 14.48 -13.71 -12.73
CA THR A 372 15.53 -14.33 -13.56
C THR A 372 15.02 -14.80 -14.93
N PRO A 373 13.85 -15.47 -15.07
CA PRO A 373 13.30 -15.85 -16.38
C PRO A 373 12.71 -14.70 -17.21
N LEU A 374 12.56 -13.51 -16.61
CA LEU A 374 11.97 -12.30 -17.21
C LEU A 374 13.04 -11.25 -17.59
N MET A 375 14.30 -11.54 -17.27
CA MET A 375 15.49 -10.77 -17.63
C MET A 375 15.88 -11.03 -19.08
#